data_AF-A0A9W9X2E7-F1
#
_entry.id   AF-A0A9W9X2E7-F1
#
_cell.length_a   1.000
_cell.length_b   1.000
_cell.length_c   1.000
_cell.angle_alpha   90.00
_cell.angle_beta   90.00
_cell.angle_gamma   90.00
#
_symmetry.space_group_name_H-M   'P 1'
#
loop_
_entity.id
_entity.type
_entity.pdbx_description
1 polymer ?
#
loop_
_entity_poly.entity_id
_entity_poly.type
_entity_poly.pdbx_seq_one_letter_code
_entity_poly.pdbx_strand_id
1 'polypeptide(L)'
;MQRSWESGDFWVVYAILHSFAFDAIYWQKIDRRFFGPTETNDPSDAWKERLNLLGEDQKAEMERLVMRKLEEMEDRVLAWDPDEYTEAFRQGLMKRREEQVKEGKESHRGPVEGPHE
;
A
#
# COMPACT_ATOMS: atom_id res chain seq x y z
N MET A 1 3.70 31.71 4.84
CA MET A 1 3.57 30.41 4.14
C MET A 1 4.47 30.31 2.91
N GLN A 2 4.50 31.27 1.99
CA GLN A 2 5.34 31.17 0.78
C GLN A 2 6.85 30.93 1.07
N ARG A 3 7.43 31.67 2.02
CA ARG A 3 8.85 31.50 2.41
C ARG A 3 9.18 30.11 2.97
N SER A 4 8.23 29.43 3.63
CA SER A 4 8.44 28.08 4.17
C SER A 4 8.31 27.00 3.10
N TRP A 5 7.60 27.30 2.01
CA TRP A 5 7.53 26.46 0.82
C TRP A 5 8.81 26.56 -0.01
N GLU A 6 9.32 27.78 -0.20
CA GLU A 6 10.57 28.04 -0.93
C GLU A 6 11.79 27.48 -0.20
N SER A 7 11.84 27.56 1.14
CA SER A 7 12.92 26.96 1.95
C SER A 7 12.76 25.46 2.16
N GLY A 8 11.57 24.91 1.93
CA GLY A 8 11.26 23.49 2.09
C GLY A 8 11.00 23.02 3.52
N ASP A 9 11.01 23.92 4.51
CA ASP A 9 10.67 23.60 5.92
C ASP A 9 9.23 23.09 6.06
N PHE A 10 8.34 23.59 5.21
CA PHE A 10 6.98 23.08 5.12
C PHE A 10 6.94 21.57 4.85
N TRP A 11 7.77 21.07 3.93
CA TRP A 11 7.78 19.65 3.57
C TRP A 11 8.27 18.76 4.70
N VAL A 12 9.22 19.24 5.51
CA VAL A 12 9.70 18.54 6.70
C VAL A 12 8.56 18.38 7.73
N VAL A 13 7.87 19.47 8.04
CA VAL A 13 6.74 19.43 8.99
C VAL A 13 5.60 18.56 8.44
N TYR A 14 5.31 18.67 7.14
CA TYR A 14 4.25 17.88 6.52
C TYR A 14 4.56 16.37 6.53
N ALA A 15 5.80 15.97 6.23
CA ALA A 15 6.22 14.57 6.24
C ALA A 15 6.12 13.94 7.64
N ILE A 16 6.44 14.71 8.70
CA ILE A 16 6.29 14.27 10.09
C ILE A 16 4.82 14.05 10.45
N LEU A 17 3.93 14.93 10.00
CA LEU A 17 2.50 14.87 10.33
C LEU A 17 1.73 13.82 9.52
N HIS A 18 2.22 13.46 8.33
CA HIS A 18 1.51 12.59 7.39
C HIS A 18 2.38 11.40 6.98
N SER A 19 2.33 10.33 7.78
CA SER A 19 3.11 9.10 7.55
C SER A 19 2.89 8.48 6.18
N PHE A 20 1.68 8.54 5.63
CA PHE A 20 1.37 7.99 4.30
C PHE A 20 2.12 8.67 3.15
N ALA A 21 2.47 9.95 3.32
CA ALA A 21 3.16 10.76 2.31
C ALA A 21 4.66 10.88 2.60
N PHE A 22 5.12 10.35 3.74
CA PHE A 22 6.48 10.53 4.21
C PHE A 22 7.50 10.10 3.17
N ASP A 23 7.38 8.88 2.64
CA ASP A 23 8.37 8.30 1.73
C ASP A 23 8.52 9.14 0.46
N ALA A 24 7.41 9.49 -0.18
CA ALA A 24 7.42 10.33 -1.38
C ALA A 24 8.01 11.73 -1.11
N ILE A 25 7.63 12.37 0.00
CA ILE A 25 8.12 13.71 0.35
C ILE A 25 9.60 13.67 0.71
N TYR A 26 10.04 12.62 1.41
CA TYR A 26 11.42 12.44 1.80
C TYR A 26 12.32 12.44 0.57
N TRP A 27 12.07 11.55 -0.39
CA TRP A 27 12.89 11.42 -1.59
C TRP A 27 12.80 12.64 -2.52
N GLN A 28 11.61 13.25 -2.64
CA GLN A 28 11.42 14.37 -3.58
C GLN A 28 11.90 15.72 -3.06
N LYS A 29 11.79 15.97 -1.75
CA LYS A 29 11.96 17.31 -1.17
C LYS A 29 13.03 17.39 -0.09
N ILE A 30 13.17 16.35 0.72
CA ILE A 30 14.03 16.38 1.91
C ILE A 30 15.43 15.86 1.58
N ASP A 31 15.56 14.68 0.98
CA ASP A 31 16.86 14.03 0.72
C ASP A 31 17.83 14.95 -0.02
N ARG A 32 17.39 15.52 -1.17
CA ARG A 32 18.22 16.41 -1.99
C ARG A 32 18.67 17.69 -1.26
N ARG A 33 17.91 18.14 -0.26
CA ARG A 33 18.24 19.32 0.54
C ARG A 33 19.39 19.04 1.51
N PHE A 34 19.46 17.83 2.08
CA PHE A 34 20.44 17.48 3.10
C PHE A 34 21.67 16.77 2.52
N PHE A 35 21.48 15.88 1.55
CA PHE A 35 22.54 15.07 0.96
C PHE A 35 22.99 15.56 -0.43
N GLY A 36 22.33 16.60 -0.95
CA GLY A 36 22.60 17.15 -2.28
C GLY A 36 21.98 16.33 -3.42
N PRO A 37 22.17 16.78 -4.67
CA PRO A 37 21.66 16.07 -5.84
C PRO A 37 22.29 14.68 -5.97
N THR A 38 21.49 13.72 -6.43
CA THR A 38 21.93 12.39 -6.87
C THR A 38 22.32 12.42 -8.34
N GLU A 39 23.16 11.47 -8.76
CA GLU A 39 23.44 11.25 -10.19
C GLU A 39 22.17 10.80 -10.93
N THR A 40 21.32 10.06 -10.23
CA THR A 40 20.03 9.60 -10.75
C THR A 40 18.97 10.69 -10.65
N ASN A 41 18.30 10.98 -11.77
CA ASN A 41 17.19 11.94 -11.81
C ASN A 41 15.92 11.42 -11.14
N ASP A 42 15.74 10.10 -11.06
CA ASP A 42 14.61 9.46 -10.39
C ASP A 42 14.79 9.45 -8.87
N PRO A 43 13.89 10.13 -8.12
CA PRO A 43 13.88 10.06 -6.66
C PRO A 43 13.78 8.64 -6.09
N SER A 44 13.18 7.69 -6.82
CA SER A 44 13.02 6.30 -6.37
C SER A 44 14.32 5.50 -6.35
N ASP A 45 15.34 5.95 -7.07
CA ASP A 45 16.65 5.28 -7.14
C ASP A 45 17.71 5.96 -6.29
N ALA A 46 17.41 7.14 -5.74
CA ALA A 46 18.32 7.94 -4.93
C ALA A 46 18.91 7.16 -3.74
N TRP A 47 18.12 6.27 -3.14
CA TRP A 47 18.57 5.45 -2.00
C TRP A 47 19.78 4.57 -2.31
N LYS A 48 19.95 4.11 -3.57
CA LYS A 48 21.10 3.27 -3.98
C LYS A 48 22.41 4.03 -3.84
N GLU A 49 22.42 5.30 -4.20
CA GLU A 49 23.58 6.16 -4.01
C GLU A 49 23.81 6.48 -2.53
N ARG A 50 22.72 6.67 -1.75
CA ARG A 50 22.80 6.91 -0.31
C ARG A 50 23.33 5.72 0.48
N LEU A 51 23.17 4.49 -0.02
CA LEU A 51 23.79 3.32 0.59
C LEU A 51 25.31 3.42 0.68
N ASN A 52 25.96 4.17 -0.22
CA ASN A 52 27.40 4.37 -0.16
C ASN A 52 27.84 5.26 1.02
N LEU A 53 26.91 6.00 1.62
CA LEU A 53 27.17 6.81 2.82
C LEU A 53 27.19 5.97 4.10
N LEU A 54 26.65 4.74 4.06
CA LEU A 54 26.64 3.86 5.22
C LEU A 54 28.00 3.18 5.38
N GLY A 55 28.49 3.12 6.62
CA GLY A 55 29.65 2.31 6.98
C GLY A 55 29.36 0.81 6.88
N GLU A 56 30.40 -0.03 6.89
CA GLU A 56 30.26 -1.49 6.78
C GLU A 56 29.37 -2.06 7.90
N ASP A 57 29.57 -1.64 9.14
CA ASP A 57 28.74 -2.06 10.28
C ASP A 57 27.26 -1.68 10.11
N GLN A 58 27.00 -0.49 9.56
CA GLN A 58 25.62 -0.01 9.32
C GLN A 58 24.95 -0.80 8.20
N LYS A 59 25.70 -1.16 7.15
CA LYS A 59 25.22 -2.02 6.06
C LYS A 59 24.91 -3.43 6.58
N ALA A 60 25.80 -4.00 7.40
CA ALA A 60 25.59 -5.32 7.99
C ALA A 60 24.33 -5.34 8.88
N GLU A 61 24.10 -4.30 9.68
CA GLU A 61 22.89 -4.20 10.49
C GLU A 61 21.62 -4.04 9.62
N MET A 62 21.69 -3.22 8.56
CA MET A 62 20.60 -3.08 7.61
C MET A 62 20.26 -4.43 6.94
N GLU A 63 21.27 -5.18 6.49
CA GLU A 63 21.08 -6.51 5.90
C GLU A 63 20.43 -7.48 6.89
N ARG A 64 20.87 -7.48 8.15
CA ARG A 64 20.24 -8.27 9.22
C ARG A 64 18.76 -7.93 9.41
N LEU A 65 18.42 -6.64 9.37
CA LEU A 65 17.02 -6.19 9.46
C LEU A 65 16.20 -6.64 8.26
N VAL A 66 16.76 -6.57 7.05
CA VAL A 66 16.09 -7.02 5.82
C VAL A 66 15.84 -8.52 5.85
N MET A 67 16.83 -9.34 6.22
CA MET A 67 16.65 -10.79 6.33
C MET A 67 15.53 -11.14 7.32
N ARG A 68 15.55 -10.55 8.51
CA ARG A 68 14.49 -10.76 9.50
C ARG A 68 13.12 -10.35 8.96
N LYS A 69 13.02 -9.24 8.21
CA LYS A 69 11.75 -8.79 7.61
C LYS A 69 11.27 -9.71 6.51
N LEU A 70 12.16 -10.32 5.74
CA LEU A 70 11.81 -11.32 4.73
C LEU A 70 11.28 -12.60 5.39
N GLU A 71 11.94 -13.10 6.43
CA GLU A 71 11.47 -14.24 7.22
C GLU A 71 10.10 -13.95 7.85
N GLU A 72 9.93 -12.79 8.50
CA GLU A 72 8.63 -12.37 9.04
C GLU A 72 7.55 -12.32 7.95
N MET A 73 7.90 -11.96 6.71
CA MET A 73 6.96 -11.84 5.60
C MET A 73 6.47 -13.20 5.08
N GLU A 74 7.24 -14.28 5.26
CA GLU A 74 6.81 -15.64 4.90
C GLU A 74 5.62 -16.09 5.75
N ASP A 75 5.65 -15.79 7.04
CA ASP A 75 4.62 -16.19 8.00
C ASP A 75 3.53 -15.13 8.24
N ARG A 76 3.76 -13.88 7.79
CA ARG A 76 2.84 -12.77 8.06
C ARG A 76 1.56 -12.89 7.25
N VAL A 77 0.45 -13.04 7.97
CA VAL A 77 -0.89 -12.87 7.39
C VAL A 77 -1.06 -11.41 6.94
N LEU A 78 -1.15 -11.20 5.63
CA LEU A 78 -1.49 -9.91 5.01
C LEU A 78 -3.00 -9.67 5.20
N ALA A 79 -3.38 -9.18 6.39
CA ALA A 79 -4.73 -8.67 6.62
C ALA A 79 -4.82 -7.24 6.06
N TRP A 80 -5.52 -7.10 4.95
CA TRP A 80 -5.94 -5.79 4.46
C TRP A 80 -7.19 -5.37 5.24
N ASP A 81 -7.15 -4.19 5.85
CA ASP A 81 -8.29 -3.58 6.52
C ASP A 81 -9.07 -2.73 5.49
N PRO A 82 -10.25 -3.19 5.02
CA PRO A 82 -11.01 -2.48 4.00
C PRO A 82 -11.53 -1.15 4.53
N ASP A 83 -11.53 -0.13 3.67
CA ASP A 83 -12.28 1.10 3.97
C ASP A 83 -13.79 0.86 3.89
N GLU A 84 -14.57 1.78 4.49
CA GLU A 84 -16.04 1.68 4.53
C GLU A 84 -16.66 1.50 3.14
N TYR A 85 -16.07 2.15 2.13
CA TYR A 85 -16.51 2.01 0.74
C TYR A 85 -16.32 0.59 0.21
N THR A 86 -15.14 0.00 0.42
CA THR A 86 -14.84 -1.35 -0.06
C THR A 86 -15.65 -2.40 0.68
N GLU A 87 -15.91 -2.19 1.98
CA GLU A 87 -16.83 -3.03 2.73
C GLU A 87 -18.25 -2.99 2.16
N ALA A 88 -18.80 -1.79 1.95
CA ALA A 88 -20.14 -1.60 1.40
C ALA A 88 -20.26 -2.23 0.00
N PHE A 89 -19.24 -2.06 -0.84
CA PHE A 89 -19.19 -2.68 -2.16
C PHE A 89 -19.17 -4.21 -2.08
N ARG A 90 -18.37 -4.77 -1.17
CA ARG A 90 -18.29 -6.22 -0.92
C ARG A 90 -19.62 -6.78 -0.45
N GLN A 91 -20.30 -6.11 0.48
CA GLN A 91 -21.64 -6.51 0.95
C GLN A 91 -22.66 -6.50 -0.20
N GLY A 92 -22.63 -5.47 -1.05
CA GLY A 92 -23.49 -5.39 -2.24
C GLY A 92 -23.25 -6.53 -3.24
N LEU A 93 -21.99 -6.95 -3.43
CA LEU A 93 -21.66 -8.12 -4.27
C LEU A 93 -22.20 -9.43 -3.68
N MET A 94 -22.04 -9.63 -2.36
CA MET A 94 -22.53 -10.83 -1.70
C MET A 94 -24.05 -10.94 -1.80
N LYS A 95 -24.77 -9.84 -1.55
CA LYS A 95 -26.23 -9.80 -1.67
C LYS A 95 -26.72 -10.16 -3.07
N ARG A 96 -26.08 -9.62 -4.11
CA ARG A 96 -26.43 -9.92 -5.52
C ARG A 96 -26.20 -11.39 -5.86
N ARG A 97 -25.12 -11.99 -5.35
CA ARG A 97 -24.82 -13.41 -5.54
C ARG A 97 -25.88 -14.29 -4.84
N GLU A 98 -26.31 -13.91 -3.65
CA GLU A 98 -27.38 -14.62 -2.93
C GLU A 98 -28.73 -14.54 -3.66
N GLU A 99 -29.06 -13.38 -4.23
CA GLU A 99 -30.26 -13.17 -5.05
C GLU A 99 -30.24 -14.07 -6.30
N GLN A 100 -29.12 -14.10 -7.03
CA GLN A 100 -28.96 -14.99 -8.21
C GLN A 100 -29.05 -16.48 -7.85
N VAL A 101 -28.50 -16.88 -6.70
CA VAL A 101 -28.59 -18.28 -6.22
C VAL A 101 -30.03 -18.64 -5.82
N LYS A 102 -30.79 -17.69 -5.26
CA LYS A 102 -32.21 -17.88 -4.94
C LYS A 102 -33.05 -17.99 -6.21
N GLU A 103 -32.88 -17.08 -7.17
CA GLU A 103 -33.59 -17.10 -8.46
C GLU A 103 -33.29 -18.38 -9.26
N GLY A 104 -32.02 -18.83 -9.28
CA GLY A 104 -31.65 -20.09 -9.94
C GLY A 104 -32.26 -21.34 -9.28
N LYS A 105 -32.40 -21.34 -7.94
CA LYS A 105 -33.06 -22.44 -7.19
C LYS A 105 -34.58 -22.43 -7.35
N GLU A 106 -35.19 -21.28 -7.56
CA GLU A 106 -36.63 -21.13 -7.78
C GLU A 106 -37.01 -21.55 -9.21
N SER A 107 -36.16 -21.22 -10.20
CA SER A 107 -36.29 -21.69 -11.58
C SER A 107 -36.16 -23.22 -11.72
N HIS A 108 -35.32 -23.88 -10.91
CA HIS A 108 -35.17 -25.34 -10.91
C HIS A 108 -36.29 -26.09 -10.17
N ARG A 109 -37.25 -25.37 -9.56
CA ARG A 109 -38.37 -25.93 -8.77
C ARG A 109 -39.74 -25.65 -9.43
N GLY A 110 -39.75 -25.38 -10.74
CA GLY A 110 -40.97 -25.34 -11.56
C GLY A 110 -41.60 -26.74 -11.73
N PRO A 111 -42.91 -26.84 -11.96
CA PRO A 111 -43.67 -28.08 -11.76
C PRO A 111 -43.29 -29.13 -12.82
N VAL A 112 -42.91 -30.33 -12.35
CA VAL A 112 -42.92 -31.54 -13.18
C VAL A 112 -44.39 -31.89 -13.42
N GLU A 113 -44.97 -31.45 -14.53
CA GLU A 113 -46.28 -31.90 -14.97
C GLU A 113 -46.21 -33.42 -15.19
N GLY A 114 -46.93 -34.17 -14.36
CA GLY A 114 -47.08 -35.62 -14.48
C GLY A 114 -47.91 -35.97 -15.72
N PRO A 115 -47.66 -37.14 -16.35
CA PRO A 115 -48.37 -37.53 -17.55
C PRO A 115 -49.83 -37.88 -17.22
N HIS A 116 -50.77 -37.21 -17.86
CA HIS A 116 -52.18 -37.57 -17.85
C HIS A 116 -52.43 -38.78 -18.77
N GLU A 117 -53.14 -39.77 -18.23
CA GLU A 117 -53.71 -40.96 -18.90
C GLU A 117 -54.63 -40.63 -20.09
#